data_AF-T5L051-F1
#
_entry.id   AF-T5L051-F1
#
_cell.length_a   1.000
_cell.length_b   1.000
_cell.length_c   1.000
_cell.angle_alpha   90.00
_cell.angle_beta   90.00
_cell.angle_gamma   90.00
#
_symmetry.space_group_name_H-M   'P 1'
#
loop_
_entity.id
_entity.type
_entity.pdbx_description
1 polymer ?
#
loop_
_entity_poly.entity_id
_entity_poly.type
_entity_poly.pdbx_seq_one_letter_code
_entity_poly.pdbx_strand_id
1 'polypeptide(L)'
;MSELPDPRFMLNRITASEWVINDLRYSPNDPRHVVACVYELAETEVEVTWLRDLPLATRYGTAFEVLEDVERMRGSSRATRPISIPHRPPLLAT
;
A
#
# COMPACT_ATOMS: atom_id res chain seq x y z
N MET A 1 -7.21 24.34 11.41
CA MET A 1 -7.58 23.64 10.16
C MET A 1 -6.69 22.42 10.11
N SER A 2 -7.24 21.23 10.31
CA SER A 2 -6.43 20.00 10.24
C SER A 2 -6.07 19.77 8.78
N GLU A 3 -4.83 20.06 8.40
CA GLU A 3 -4.28 19.66 7.11
C GLU A 3 -4.24 18.13 7.11
N LEU A 4 -5.26 17.52 6.49
CA LEU A 4 -5.18 16.12 6.12
C LEU A 4 -3.94 15.99 5.24
N PRO A 5 -2.95 15.15 5.62
CA PRO A 5 -1.77 14.97 4.80
C PRO A 5 -2.20 14.47 3.42
N ASP A 6 -1.61 15.03 2.37
CA ASP A 6 -1.91 14.63 1.00
C ASP A 6 -1.80 13.10 0.85
N PRO A 7 -2.80 12.44 0.24
CA PRO A 7 -2.79 11.00 0.07
C PRO A 7 -1.57 10.62 -0.79
N ARG A 8 -0.76 9.68 -0.29
CA ARG A 8 0.43 9.25 -1.02
C ARG A 8 0.09 8.45 -2.27
N PHE A 9 -0.95 7.63 -2.18
CA PHE A 9 -1.41 6.81 -3.29
C PHE A 9 -2.74 7.34 -3.80
N MET A 10 -2.93 7.29 -5.11
CA MET A 10 -4.16 7.75 -5.75
C MET A 10 -4.61 6.71 -6.77
N LEU A 11 -5.90 6.35 -6.70
CA LEU A 11 -6.53 5.48 -7.68
C LEU A 11 -7.12 6.34 -8.80
N ASN A 12 -6.53 6.25 -9.99
CA ASN A 12 -6.97 6.99 -11.16
C ASN A 12 -7.65 6.06 -12.16
N ARG A 13 -8.89 6.38 -12.51
CA ARG A 13 -9.62 5.67 -13.56
C ARG A 13 -9.12 6.14 -14.93
N ILE A 14 -8.65 5.21 -15.75
CA ILE A 14 -8.13 5.51 -17.10
C ILE A 14 -9.15 5.18 -18.20
N THR A 15 -9.96 4.15 -17.98
CA THR A 15 -11.06 3.75 -18.88
C THR A 15 -12.28 3.32 -18.06
N ALA A 16 -13.32 2.81 -18.73
CA ALA A 16 -14.50 2.32 -18.02
C ALA A 16 -14.18 1.11 -17.12
N SER A 17 -13.22 0.27 -17.48
CA SER A 17 -12.93 -0.99 -16.81
C SER A 17 -11.50 -1.07 -16.27
N GLU A 18 -10.77 0.04 -16.27
CA GLU A 18 -9.36 0.03 -15.91
C GLU A 18 -8.98 1.25 -15.05
N TRP A 19 -8.09 0.98 -14.11
CA TRP A 19 -7.53 1.96 -13.20
C TRP A 19 -6.02 1.79 -13.09
N VAL A 20 -5.36 2.86 -12.65
CA VAL A 20 -3.96 2.84 -12.26
C VAL A 20 -3.82 3.36 -10.84
N ILE A 21 -2.91 2.77 -10.08
CA ILE A 21 -2.53 3.28 -8.76
C ILE A 21 -1.26 4.08 -8.91
N ASN A 22 -1.30 5.36 -8.56
CA ASN A 22 -0.17 6.27 -8.63
C ASN A 22 0.45 6.55 -7.26
N ASP A 23 1.79 6.55 -7.15
CA ASP A 23 2.52 7.05 -5.97
C ASP A 23 2.85 8.53 -6.22
N LEU A 24 2.08 9.41 -5.58
CA LEU A 24 2.20 10.87 -5.73
C LEU A 24 3.51 11.43 -5.16
N ARG A 25 4.31 10.60 -4.48
CA ARG A 25 5.68 10.96 -4.09
C ARG A 25 6.60 11.17 -5.29
N TYR A 26 6.31 10.52 -6.42
CA TYR A 26 7.12 10.62 -7.63
C TYR A 26 6.42 11.48 -8.68
N SER A 27 7.22 12.19 -9.47
CA SER A 27 6.73 12.96 -10.63
C SER A 27 6.06 12.04 -11.65
N PRO A 28 5.04 12.50 -12.40
CA PRO A 28 4.38 11.70 -13.44
C PRO A 28 5.32 11.08 -14.49
N ASN A 29 6.51 11.67 -14.70
CA ASN A 29 7.51 11.18 -15.65
C ASN A 29 8.45 10.11 -15.05
N ASP A 30 8.36 9.83 -13.75
CA ASP A 30 9.16 8.80 -13.08
C ASP A 30 8.47 7.43 -13.26
N PRO A 31 9.18 6.38 -13.68
CA PRO A 31 8.59 5.04 -13.82
C PRO A 31 8.02 4.48 -12.51
N ARG A 32 8.46 5.00 -11.34
CA ARG A 32 7.93 4.62 -10.03
C ARG A 32 6.59 5.29 -9.69
N HIS A 33 6.15 6.23 -10.51
CA HIS A 33 4.87 6.92 -10.33
C HIS A 33 3.69 5.98 -10.50
N VAL A 34 3.79 4.94 -11.33
CA VAL A 34 2.73 3.93 -11.49
C VAL A 34 3.12 2.69 -10.70
N VAL A 35 2.25 2.29 -9.76
CA VAL A 35 2.49 1.15 -8.86
C VAL A 35 1.80 -0.11 -9.37
N ALA A 36 0.59 0.05 -9.92
CA ALA A 36 -0.22 -1.06 -10.40
C ALA A 36 -1.18 -0.61 -11.49
N CYS A 37 -1.55 -1.55 -12.36
CA CYS A 37 -2.71 -1.45 -13.23
C CYS A 37 -3.78 -2.41 -12.71
N VAL A 38 -5.03 -1.95 -12.65
CA VAL A 38 -6.18 -2.71 -12.18
C VAL A 38 -7.17 -2.84 -13.34
N TYR A 39 -7.64 -4.07 -13.58
CA TYR A 39 -8.52 -4.42 -14.68
C TYR A 39 -9.78 -5.07 -14.11
N GLU A 40 -10.95 -4.62 -14.56
CA GLU A 40 -12.21 -5.30 -14.26
C GLU A 40 -12.24 -6.66 -14.98
N LEU A 41 -12.43 -7.73 -14.21
CA LEU A 41 -12.58 -9.10 -14.71
C LEU A 41 -14.06 -9.52 -14.72
N ALA A 42 -14.79 -9.11 -13.70
CA ALA A 42 -16.24 -9.26 -13.57
C ALA A 42 -16.81 -8.11 -12.71
N GLU A 43 -18.14 -8.00 -12.60
CA GLU A 43 -18.82 -6.92 -11.86
C GLU A 43 -18.34 -6.76 -10.40
N THR A 44 -17.86 -7.85 -9.79
CA THR A 44 -17.38 -7.90 -8.40
C THR A 44 -15.96 -8.45 -8.31
N GLU A 45 -15.19 -8.38 -9.39
CA GLU A 45 -13.83 -8.91 -9.42
C GLU A 45 -12.93 -8.05 -10.28
N VAL A 46 -11.80 -7.66 -9.72
CA VAL A 46 -10.73 -6.97 -10.43
C VAL A 46 -9.43 -7.76 -10.32
N GLU A 47 -8.67 -7.78 -11.42
CA GLU A 47 -7.32 -8.32 -11.48
C GLU A 47 -6.30 -7.18 -11.44
N VAL A 48 -5.18 -7.41 -10.77
CA VAL A 48 -4.15 -6.40 -10.53
C VAL A 48 -2.82 -6.87 -11.11
N THR A 49 -2.24 -6.03 -11.95
CA THR A 49 -0.86 -6.17 -12.42
C THR A 49 0.03 -5.20 -11.64
N TRP A 50 0.89 -5.73 -10.78
CA TRP A 50 1.85 -4.95 -10.02
C TRP A 50 3.07 -4.59 -10.88
N LEU A 51 3.42 -3.30 -10.93
CA LEU A 51 4.63 -2.81 -11.62
C LEU A 51 5.85 -2.76 -10.69
N ARG A 52 5.66 -3.18 -9.45
CA ARG A 52 6.68 -3.26 -8.41
C ARG A 52 6.58 -4.60 -7.72
N ASP A 53 7.71 -5.07 -7.18
CA ASP A 53 7.75 -6.27 -6.37
C ASP A 53 7.06 -5.99 -5.01
N LEU A 54 5.77 -6.30 -4.94
CA LEU A 54 4.91 -6.14 -3.77
C LEU A 54 4.28 -7.50 -3.45
N PRO A 55 4.35 -7.98 -2.20
CA PRO A 55 3.75 -9.24 -1.79
C PRO A 55 2.25 -9.06 -1.52
N LEU A 56 1.51 -8.51 -2.48
CA LEU A 56 0.07 -8.27 -2.42
C LEU A 56 -0.66 -9.24 -3.36
N ALA A 57 -1.95 -9.45 -3.11
CA ALA A 57 -2.77 -10.31 -3.96
C ALA A 57 -2.87 -9.74 -5.38
N THR A 58 -3.24 -10.57 -6.35
CA THR A 58 -3.47 -10.14 -7.74
C THR A 58 -4.97 -10.09 -8.09
N ARG A 59 -5.87 -10.42 -7.15
CA ARG A 59 -7.32 -10.38 -7.33
C ARG A 59 -8.02 -9.80 -6.11
N TYR A 60 -9.02 -8.96 -6.37
CA TYR A 60 -9.78 -8.22 -5.37
C TYR A 60 -11.24 -8.11 -5.80
N GLY A 61 -12.13 -7.74 -4.87
CA GLY A 61 -13.52 -7.47 -5.19
C GLY A 61 -13.72 -6.14 -5.90
N THR A 62 -12.91 -5.14 -5.55
CA THR A 62 -12.99 -3.79 -6.15
C THR A 62 -11.62 -3.13 -6.29
N ALA A 63 -11.50 -2.17 -7.19
CA ALA A 63 -10.28 -1.37 -7.34
C ALA A 63 -9.92 -0.55 -6.08
N PHE A 64 -10.91 -0.26 -5.22
CA PHE A 64 -10.71 0.47 -3.97
C PHE A 64 -9.99 -0.38 -2.93
N GLU A 65 -10.34 -1.66 -2.81
CA GLU A 65 -9.64 -2.61 -1.92
C GLU A 65 -8.15 -2.73 -2.27
N VAL A 66 -7.81 -2.66 -3.57
CA VAL A 66 -6.42 -2.64 -4.03
C VAL A 66 -5.67 -1.42 -3.47
N LEU A 67 -6.28 -0.23 -3.52
CA LEU A 67 -5.69 0.99 -2.97
C LEU A 67 -5.49 0.88 -1.46
N GLU A 68 -6.50 0.42 -0.73
CA GLU A 68 -6.43 0.24 0.72
C GLU A 68 -5.30 -0.72 1.13
N ASP A 69 -5.10 -1.82 0.40
CA ASP A 69 -4.01 -2.78 0.65
C ASP A 69 -2.63 -2.18 0.42
N VAL A 70 -2.47 -1.39 -0.64
CA VAL A 70 -1.22 -0.65 -0.92
C VAL A 70 -0.91 0.34 0.19
N GLU A 71 -1.92 1.10 0.61
CA GLU A 71 -1.82 2.06 1.71
C GLU A 71 -1.49 1.36 3.02
N ARG A 72 -2.16 0.25 3.34
CA ARG A 72 -1.93 -0.55 4.55
C ARG A 72 -0.53 -1.12 4.59
N MET A 73 -0.04 -1.71 3.50
CA MET A 73 1.31 -2.28 3.41
C MET A 73 2.38 -1.19 3.62
N ARG A 74 2.19 0.01 3.05
CA ARG A 74 3.14 1.13 3.22
C ARG A 74 3.02 1.84 4.56
N GLY A 75 1.82 1.90 5.13
CA GLY A 75 1.55 2.41 6.48
C GLY A 75 2.12 1.50 7.56
N SER A 76 1.98 0.18 7.41
CA SER A 76 2.50 -0.85 8.33
C SER A 76 4.04 -0.85 8.39
N SER A 77 4.71 -0.46 7.31
CA SER A 77 6.17 -0.26 7.29
C SER A 77 6.68 0.82 8.25
N ARG A 78 5.81 1.55 8.98
CA ARG A 78 6.17 2.49 10.06
C ARG A 78 6.23 1.88 11.47
N ALA A 79 5.92 0.59 11.67
CA ALA A 79 6.04 -0.09 12.97
C ALA A 79 7.26 -1.05 12.97
N THR A 80 8.23 -1.05 13.87
CA THR A 80 8.73 -0.13 14.90
C THR A 80 10.21 -0.52 15.04
N ARG A 81 11.14 0.43 15.22
CA ARG A 81 12.52 0.07 15.61
C ARG A 81 12.43 -0.76 16.91
N PRO A 82 13.08 -1.93 17.03
CA PRO A 82 13.03 -2.71 18.26
C PRO A 82 13.44 -1.84 19.45
N ILE A 83 12.63 -1.80 20.51
CA ILE A 83 13.03 -1.17 21.77
C ILE A 83 13.99 -2.11 22.50
N SER A 84 15.14 -1.61 22.92
CA SER A 84 16.09 -2.42 23.71
C SER A 84 15.47 -2.77 25.06
N ILE A 85 15.40 -4.07 25.36
CA ILE A 85 14.97 -4.57 26.67
C ILE A 85 16.13 -4.39 27.65
N PRO A 86 15.95 -3.71 28.80
CA PRO A 86 16.98 -3.62 29.83
C PRO A 86 17.29 -5.00 30.42
N HIS A 87 18.55 -5.40 30.44
CA HIS A 87 18.97 -6.64 31.09
C HIS A 87 18.87 -6.48 32.62
N ARG A 88 18.08 -7.34 33.27
CA ARG A 88 18.02 -7.44 34.74
C ARG A 88 18.73 -8.71 35.20
N PRO A 89 19.55 -8.66 36.26
CA PRO A 89 20.18 -9.85 36.82
C PRO A 89 19.11 -10.79 37.42
N PRO A 90 19.38 -12.10 37.50
CA PRO A 90 18.48 -13.06 38.12
C PRO A 90 18.25 -12.73 39.60
N LEU A 91 17.01 -12.91 40.06
CA LEU A 91 16.68 -12.76 41.48
C LEU A 91 17.33 -13.92 42.24
N LEU A 92 18.21 -13.60 43.18
CA LEU A 92 18.76 -14.58 44.11
C LEU A 92 17.62 -15.12 44.97
N ALA A 93 17.47 -16.45 45.02
CA ALA A 93 16.56 -17.10 45.95
C ALA A 93 17.15 -16.98 47.36
N THR A 94 16.42 -16.33 48.26
CA THR A 94 16.69 -16.35 49.72
C THR A 94 16.07 -17.60 50.32
#